data_AF-A0A959CY07-F1
#
_entry.id   AF-A0A959CY07-F1
#
_cell.length_a   1.000
_cell.length_b   1.000
_cell.length_c   1.000
_cell.angle_alpha   90.00
_cell.angle_beta   90.00
_cell.angle_gamma   90.00
#
_symmetry.space_group_name_H-M   'P 1'
#
loop_
_entity.id
_entity.type
_entity.pdbx_description
1 polymer ?
#
loop_
_entity_poly.entity_id
_entity_poly.type
_entity_poly.pdbx_seq_one_letter_code
_entity_poly.pdbx_strand_id
1 'polypeptide(L)'
;MKRSIPCIFFLLALLAPALLPGQQPGFPSGNRGSSSSARTGKAEQNEIELDTFDIFYFFADNPNQEIPFSDSTLGNYFRQYDPVRKRDLDYRHLGILGSAHQPIVFEAAWRRGFDVGLHQYDLYMTTGDELPFYRIERPYSNVSYTMGSEQADGYTTAQFSRNFANGLNYSLDYKRITQFGTQSQFPNQNNRNTAFTNGLRYESSNGRYDGFFSFAANTIQQEDNGGIRREPIAQGQFSSPSSAEVFLGSARTRHAHREFSYTHYYRFGGGQDSIRGTRRSYTISHQAVLNNSTYKYHDEYDVAQDSSFYNAYPALLPDVRGTRLYFKHRKLENSFRLATFKLGRSDEEMAKNQRDLLEVGMVHSLHHIEEASADTTLSNLFLTGKYRFNPSERLRINLYGHFGL
;
A
#
# COMPACT_ATOMS: atom_id res chain seq x y z
N MET A 1 7.53 20.69 -45.55
CA MET A 1 6.94 19.37 -45.24
C MET A 1 6.85 19.22 -43.72
N LYS A 2 5.63 19.12 -43.20
CA LYS A 2 5.30 19.00 -41.77
C LYS A 2 5.83 17.66 -41.22
N ARG A 3 6.56 17.67 -40.10
CA ARG A 3 6.88 16.45 -39.34
C ARG A 3 5.83 16.30 -38.24
N SER A 4 5.01 15.27 -38.38
CA SER A 4 3.97 14.85 -37.44
C SER A 4 4.58 14.18 -36.22
N ILE A 5 4.13 14.60 -35.04
CA ILE A 5 4.36 13.96 -33.74
C ILE A 5 3.31 12.85 -33.60
N PRO A 6 3.66 11.57 -33.36
CA PRO A 6 2.66 10.58 -33.00
C PRO A 6 2.44 10.61 -31.48
N CYS A 7 1.22 10.94 -31.07
CA CYS A 7 0.70 10.63 -29.74
C CYS A 7 0.65 9.12 -29.58
N ILE A 8 1.44 8.58 -28.65
CA ILE A 8 1.38 7.16 -28.25
C ILE A 8 0.32 7.04 -27.16
N PHE A 9 -0.84 6.47 -27.53
CA PHE A 9 -1.82 5.94 -26.59
C PHE A 9 -1.29 4.63 -26.00
N PHE A 10 -1.11 4.58 -24.69
CA PHE A 10 -0.77 3.35 -23.97
C PHE A 10 -2.05 2.57 -23.66
N LEU A 11 -2.25 1.42 -24.33
CA LEU A 11 -3.28 0.45 -24.00
C LEU A 11 -2.64 -0.62 -23.09
N LEU A 12 -3.05 -0.67 -21.82
CA LEU A 12 -2.53 -1.65 -20.85
C LEU A 12 -3.30 -2.98 -21.01
N ALA A 13 -2.64 -4.01 -21.53
CA ALA A 13 -3.18 -5.37 -21.60
C ALA A 13 -2.87 -6.14 -20.30
N LEU A 14 -3.89 -6.77 -19.73
CA LEU A 14 -3.79 -7.70 -18.59
C LEU A 14 -2.87 -8.88 -18.94
N LEU A 15 -1.83 -9.11 -18.13
CA LEU A 15 -0.97 -10.28 -18.22
C LEU A 15 -1.51 -11.42 -17.35
N ALA A 16 -1.87 -12.53 -18.00
CA ALA A 16 -2.00 -13.86 -17.40
C ALA A 16 -0.60 -14.50 -17.26
N PRO A 17 -0.37 -15.40 -16.29
CA PRO A 17 0.96 -15.94 -16.01
C PRO A 17 1.32 -17.02 -17.05
N ALA A 18 2.26 -16.70 -17.95
CA ALA A 18 2.95 -17.69 -18.76
C ALA A 18 4.25 -18.09 -18.05
N LEU A 19 4.37 -19.37 -17.72
CA LEU A 19 5.61 -20.00 -17.25
C LEU A 19 6.66 -19.90 -18.37
N LEU A 20 7.70 -19.10 -18.16
CA LEU A 20 8.88 -19.08 -19.01
C LEU A 20 9.97 -19.98 -18.39
N PRO A 21 10.52 -20.96 -19.12
CA PRO A 21 11.63 -21.77 -18.63
C PRO A 21 12.92 -20.93 -18.54
N GLY A 22 13.58 -20.99 -17.38
CA GLY A 22 14.87 -20.33 -17.14
C GLY A 22 16.00 -20.98 -17.93
N GLN A 23 16.83 -20.17 -18.59
CA GLN A 23 18.11 -20.60 -19.14
C GLN A 23 19.18 -20.57 -18.04
N GLN A 24 19.78 -21.72 -17.76
CA GLN A 24 21.00 -21.83 -16.95
C GLN A 24 22.22 -21.36 -17.76
N PRO A 25 23.09 -20.49 -17.22
CA PRO A 25 24.40 -20.23 -17.80
C PRO A 25 25.30 -21.47 -17.68
N GLY A 26 25.87 -21.92 -18.79
CA GLY A 26 26.81 -23.03 -18.85
C GLY A 26 28.17 -22.68 -18.23
N PHE A 27 28.69 -23.58 -17.41
CA PHE A 27 30.04 -23.49 -16.84
C PHE A 27 31.11 -23.80 -17.92
N PRO A 28 32.14 -22.96 -18.11
CA PRO A 28 33.26 -23.30 -18.98
C PRO A 28 34.23 -24.26 -18.26
N SER A 29 34.40 -25.45 -18.82
CA SER A 29 35.51 -26.36 -18.53
C SER A 29 36.78 -25.82 -19.19
N GLY A 30 37.76 -25.43 -18.37
CA GLY A 30 39.04 -24.87 -18.82
C GLY A 30 40.22 -25.73 -18.35
N ASN A 31 40.80 -26.48 -19.29
CA ASN A 31 41.97 -27.34 -19.17
C ASN A 31 43.24 -26.52 -18.86
N ARG A 32 44.10 -27.00 -17.95
CA ARG A 32 45.36 -26.36 -17.55
C ARG A 32 46.48 -26.71 -18.54
N GLY A 33 47.08 -25.68 -19.15
CA GLY A 33 48.32 -25.74 -19.92
C GLY A 33 49.24 -24.59 -19.53
N SER A 34 50.44 -24.93 -19.10
CA SER A 34 51.52 -24.06 -18.59
C SER A 34 52.11 -23.15 -19.68
N SER A 35 52.35 -21.87 -19.37
CA SER A 35 53.65 -21.23 -19.66
C SER A 35 53.84 -19.91 -18.88
N SER A 36 55.11 -19.67 -18.58
CA SER A 36 55.72 -18.64 -17.74
C SER A 36 55.62 -17.20 -18.27
N SER A 37 55.51 -16.23 -17.37
CA SER A 37 56.45 -15.10 -17.25
C SER A 37 56.09 -14.19 -16.07
N ALA A 38 57.06 -14.00 -15.17
CA ALA A 38 56.97 -13.07 -14.07
C ALA A 38 57.04 -11.62 -14.59
N ARG A 39 56.01 -10.82 -14.28
CA ARG A 39 56.06 -9.36 -14.30
C ARG A 39 55.53 -8.84 -12.98
N THR A 40 56.40 -8.12 -12.28
CA THR A 40 56.12 -7.34 -11.08
C THR A 40 55.14 -6.21 -11.42
N GLY A 41 53.84 -6.50 -11.36
CA GLY A 41 52.79 -5.50 -11.27
C GLY A 41 52.52 -5.20 -9.80
N LYS A 42 52.35 -3.93 -9.45
CA LYS A 42 51.71 -3.56 -8.18
C LYS A 42 50.41 -4.36 -8.10
N ALA A 43 50.22 -5.11 -7.01
CA ALA A 43 48.94 -5.74 -6.75
C ALA A 43 47.91 -4.62 -6.67
N GLU A 44 47.10 -4.47 -7.73
CA GLU A 44 45.81 -3.82 -7.61
C GLU A 44 45.12 -4.58 -6.50
N GLN A 45 44.94 -3.88 -5.38
CA GLN A 45 44.15 -4.38 -4.28
C GLN A 45 42.80 -4.70 -4.90
N ASN A 46 42.48 -5.98 -5.06
CA ASN A 46 41.16 -6.41 -5.51
C ASN A 46 40.18 -5.63 -4.62
N GLU A 47 39.47 -4.68 -5.21
CA GLU A 47 38.29 -4.12 -4.58
C GLU A 47 37.44 -5.33 -4.27
N ILE A 48 37.35 -5.66 -2.98
CA ILE A 48 36.41 -6.65 -2.53
C ILE A 48 35.07 -5.99 -2.82
N GLU A 49 34.46 -6.32 -3.96
CA GLU A 49 33.07 -6.00 -4.20
C GLU A 49 32.32 -6.56 -2.99
N LEU A 50 31.89 -5.66 -2.12
CA LEU A 50 31.04 -6.02 -1.00
C LEU A 50 29.79 -6.63 -1.64
N ASP A 51 29.50 -7.89 -1.33
CA ASP A 51 28.27 -8.58 -1.78
C ASP A 51 27.02 -8.06 -1.04
N THR A 52 27.10 -6.83 -0.52
CA THR A 52 26.04 -6.10 0.17
C THR A 52 25.74 -4.85 -0.64
N PHE A 53 24.59 -4.84 -1.30
CA PHE A 53 24.09 -3.67 -2.01
C PHE A 53 23.02 -2.98 -1.15
N ASP A 54 23.09 -1.66 -1.08
CA ASP A 54 22.09 -0.89 -0.36
C ASP A 54 20.78 -0.85 -1.13
N ILE A 55 19.69 -1.10 -0.42
CA ILE A 55 18.33 -1.00 -0.94
C ILE A 55 17.70 0.24 -0.33
N PHE A 56 17.25 1.16 -1.18
CA PHE A 56 16.47 2.31 -0.72
C PHE A 56 15.08 2.24 -1.31
N TYR A 57 14.07 2.63 -0.53
CA TYR A 57 12.72 2.76 -1.02
C TYR A 57 12.18 4.18 -0.82
N PHE A 58 11.21 4.55 -1.64
CA PHE A 58 10.55 5.85 -1.62
C PHE A 58 9.13 5.72 -2.16
N PHE A 59 8.32 6.77 -1.98
CA PHE A 59 6.92 6.78 -2.40
C PHE A 59 6.69 7.79 -3.51
N ALA A 60 5.64 7.57 -4.30
CA ALA A 60 5.26 8.46 -5.39
C ALA A 60 4.93 9.88 -4.91
N ASP A 61 4.46 10.08 -3.67
CA ASP A 61 4.17 11.39 -3.08
C ASP A 61 5.43 12.25 -2.88
N ASN A 62 6.58 11.62 -2.60
CA ASN A 62 7.85 12.33 -2.49
C ASN A 62 9.04 11.45 -2.90
N PRO A 63 9.40 11.45 -4.20
CA PRO A 63 10.51 10.64 -4.70
C PRO A 63 11.90 11.16 -4.29
N ASN A 64 12.00 12.32 -3.65
CA ASN A 64 13.27 12.91 -3.21
C ASN A 64 13.59 12.59 -1.74
N GLN A 65 12.75 11.78 -1.09
CA GLN A 65 12.96 11.29 0.26
C GLN A 65 13.02 9.77 0.22
N GLU A 66 14.25 9.25 0.20
CA GLU A 66 14.53 7.83 0.24
C GLU A 66 14.70 7.37 1.69
N ILE A 67 14.31 6.13 1.95
CA ILE A 67 14.45 5.47 3.25
C ILE A 67 15.34 4.24 3.01
N PRO A 68 16.46 4.09 3.75
CA PRO A 68 17.27 2.89 3.65
C PRO A 68 16.49 1.69 4.18
N PHE A 69 16.62 0.57 3.48
CA PHE A 69 16.17 -0.71 4.00
C PHE A 69 16.93 -1.00 5.30
N SER A 70 16.22 -1.45 6.32
CA SER A 70 16.77 -1.76 7.63
C SER A 70 16.57 -3.24 7.93
N ASP A 71 17.49 -3.82 8.68
CA ASP A 71 17.39 -5.21 9.12
C ASP A 71 16.12 -5.40 9.97
N SER A 72 15.17 -6.13 9.40
CA SER A 72 13.88 -6.42 10.04
C SER A 72 14.01 -7.18 11.36
N THR A 73 15.13 -7.90 11.59
CA THR A 73 15.37 -8.66 12.84
C THR A 73 15.64 -7.77 14.04
N LEU A 74 16.11 -6.54 13.81
CA LEU A 74 16.39 -5.54 14.83
C LEU A 74 15.20 -4.63 15.13
N GLY A 75 14.09 -4.79 14.40
CA GLY A 75 12.89 -3.99 14.57
C GLY A 75 12.05 -4.42 15.78
N ASN A 76 11.37 -3.46 16.41
CA ASN A 76 10.45 -3.69 17.54
C ASN A 76 9.34 -4.71 17.24
N TYR A 77 8.99 -4.89 15.97
CA TYR A 77 7.89 -5.74 15.51
C TYR A 77 8.34 -7.01 14.78
N PHE A 78 9.61 -7.42 14.92
CA PHE A 78 10.14 -8.61 14.22
C PHE A 78 9.27 -9.86 14.42
N ARG A 79 8.78 -10.10 15.64
CA ARG A 79 7.94 -11.26 15.99
C ARG A 79 6.45 -11.03 15.78
N GLN A 80 6.05 -9.79 15.54
CA GLN A 80 4.64 -9.44 15.39
C GLN A 80 4.28 -9.53 13.92
N TYR A 81 3.34 -10.38 13.53
CA TYR A 81 2.89 -10.48 12.15
C TYR A 81 1.59 -9.70 11.92
N ASP A 82 0.76 -9.52 12.95
CA ASP A 82 -0.55 -8.89 12.86
C ASP A 82 -0.43 -7.38 12.57
N PRO A 83 -0.94 -6.90 11.41
CA PRO A 83 -0.95 -5.47 11.08
C PRO A 83 -1.62 -4.59 12.15
N VAL A 84 -2.56 -5.11 12.93
CA VAL A 84 -3.26 -4.38 14.00
C VAL A 84 -2.33 -4.06 15.18
N ARG A 85 -1.27 -4.85 15.37
CA ARG A 85 -0.29 -4.73 16.47
C ARG A 85 1.10 -4.27 16.01
N LYS A 86 1.28 -3.98 14.72
CA LYS A 86 2.51 -3.42 14.14
C LYS A 86 2.53 -1.89 14.23
N ARG A 87 2.35 -1.34 15.43
CA ARG A 87 2.29 0.11 15.68
C ARG A 87 2.59 0.44 17.14
N ASP A 88 2.82 1.71 17.45
CA ASP A 88 3.18 2.15 18.80
C ASP A 88 2.04 1.90 19.79
N LEU A 89 0.79 2.11 19.35
CA LEU A 89 -0.43 1.85 20.12
C LEU A 89 -1.31 0.88 19.36
N ASP A 90 -1.51 -0.32 19.90
CA ASP A 90 -2.32 -1.35 19.25
C ASP A 90 -3.75 -0.87 18.95
N TYR A 91 -4.31 -1.38 17.86
CA TYR A 91 -5.74 -1.28 17.60
C TYR A 91 -6.45 -2.47 18.25
N ARG A 92 -7.74 -2.32 18.54
CA ARG A 92 -8.60 -3.45 18.95
C ARG A 92 -9.23 -4.09 17.72
N HIS A 93 -9.28 -5.41 17.69
CA HIS A 93 -9.91 -6.22 16.67
C HIS A 93 -10.67 -7.39 17.33
N LEU A 94 -11.41 -8.19 16.56
CA LEU A 94 -12.28 -9.26 17.08
C LEU A 94 -11.54 -10.55 17.47
N GLY A 95 -10.24 -10.49 17.76
CA GLY A 95 -9.42 -11.65 18.12
C GLY A 95 -8.96 -12.51 16.94
N ILE A 96 -9.54 -12.34 15.76
CA ILE A 96 -9.14 -13.04 14.52
C ILE A 96 -8.34 -12.10 13.62
N LEU A 97 -7.27 -12.59 13.00
CA LEU A 97 -6.45 -11.81 12.07
C LEU A 97 -7.30 -11.36 10.87
N GLY A 98 -7.21 -10.11 10.44
CA GLY A 98 -8.02 -9.63 9.30
C GLY A 98 -9.46 -9.22 9.65
N SER A 99 -9.87 -9.32 10.93
CA SER A 99 -11.16 -8.83 11.42
C SER A 99 -11.22 -7.31 11.53
N ALA A 100 -12.44 -6.78 11.57
CA ALA A 100 -12.66 -5.34 11.72
C ALA A 100 -11.85 -4.79 12.91
N HIS A 101 -11.19 -3.66 12.70
CA HIS A 101 -10.38 -3.01 13.72
C HIS A 101 -10.77 -1.55 13.94
N GLN A 102 -10.37 -1.03 15.10
CA GLN A 102 -10.52 0.37 15.45
C GLN A 102 -9.45 0.77 16.48
N PRO A 103 -9.07 2.04 16.56
CA PRO A 103 -8.04 2.47 17.50
C PRO A 103 -8.53 2.34 18.95
N ILE A 104 -7.62 1.98 19.87
CA ILE A 104 -7.92 1.86 21.30
C ILE A 104 -8.01 3.26 21.93
N VAL A 105 -7.12 4.16 21.50
CA VAL A 105 -7.14 5.58 21.86
C VAL A 105 -7.72 6.40 20.72
N PHE A 106 -8.25 7.57 21.00
CA PHE A 106 -8.73 8.44 19.93
C PHE A 106 -7.54 8.88 19.04
N GLU A 107 -7.66 8.62 17.75
CA GLU A 107 -6.74 9.10 16.71
C GLU A 107 -7.53 9.97 15.73
N ALA A 108 -7.05 11.20 15.51
CA ALA A 108 -7.69 12.10 14.55
C ALA A 108 -7.42 11.59 13.13
N ALA A 109 -8.48 11.15 12.43
CA ALA A 109 -8.38 10.75 11.04
C ALA A 109 -7.91 11.93 10.18
N TRP A 110 -6.84 11.72 9.41
CA TRP A 110 -6.37 12.71 8.45
C TRP A 110 -7.31 12.73 7.25
N ARG A 111 -8.23 13.69 7.24
CA ARG A 111 -9.23 13.82 6.18
C ARG A 111 -9.24 15.22 5.58
N ARG A 112 -9.57 15.26 4.30
CA ARG A 112 -9.75 16.50 3.54
C ARG A 112 -11.09 16.41 2.82
N GLY A 113 -12.08 17.15 3.33
CA GLY A 113 -13.44 17.16 2.81
C GLY A 113 -14.22 15.91 3.18
N PHE A 114 -15.02 15.42 2.23
CA PHE A 114 -15.91 14.28 2.44
C PHE A 114 -15.15 12.96 2.60
N ASP A 115 -15.57 12.20 3.60
CA ASP A 115 -15.09 10.87 3.94
C ASP A 115 -16.31 9.98 4.18
N VAL A 116 -16.28 8.77 3.60
CA VAL A 116 -17.35 7.77 3.72
C VAL A 116 -17.40 7.19 5.15
N GLY A 117 -16.27 7.18 5.86
CA GLY A 117 -16.20 6.70 7.26
C GLY A 117 -16.12 5.18 7.43
N LEU A 118 -15.96 4.42 6.33
CA LEU A 118 -15.79 2.96 6.37
C LEU A 118 -14.32 2.56 6.55
N HIS A 119 -13.81 2.73 7.78
CA HIS A 119 -12.39 2.58 8.13
C HIS A 119 -12.04 1.26 8.82
N GLN A 120 -13.02 0.36 8.98
CA GLN A 120 -12.85 -0.86 9.78
C GLN A 120 -11.80 -1.86 9.23
N TYR A 121 -11.25 -1.63 8.03
CA TYR A 121 -10.28 -2.53 7.39
C TYR A 121 -9.04 -1.82 6.82
N ASP A 122 -8.83 -0.54 7.14
CA ASP A 122 -7.77 0.29 6.52
C ASP A 122 -6.38 -0.35 6.64
N LEU A 123 -6.07 -0.94 7.78
CA LEU A 123 -4.76 -1.55 8.04
C LEU A 123 -4.45 -2.81 7.21
N TYR A 124 -5.44 -3.34 6.49
CA TYR A 124 -5.30 -4.50 5.62
C TYR A 124 -5.32 -4.13 4.13
N MET A 125 -5.42 -2.85 3.82
CA MET A 125 -5.40 -2.33 2.46
C MET A 125 -4.02 -1.73 2.19
N THR A 126 -3.61 -1.74 0.91
CA THR A 126 -2.47 -0.97 0.42
C THR A 126 -2.99 -0.06 -0.69
N THR A 127 -2.82 1.25 -0.59
CA THR A 127 -3.22 2.21 -1.64
C THR A 127 -2.10 2.46 -2.65
N GLY A 128 -2.39 3.17 -3.73
CA GLY A 128 -1.43 3.43 -4.81
C GLY A 128 -0.31 4.39 -4.43
N ASP A 129 -0.52 5.25 -3.43
CA ASP A 129 0.47 6.16 -2.83
C ASP A 129 1.35 5.48 -1.78
N GLU A 130 0.85 4.40 -1.16
CA GLU A 130 1.60 3.53 -0.23
C GLU A 130 2.47 2.48 -0.94
N LEU A 131 2.43 2.38 -2.28
CA LEU A 131 3.30 1.47 -3.02
C LEU A 131 4.77 1.95 -2.94
N PRO A 132 5.69 1.15 -2.38
CA PRO A 132 7.10 1.49 -2.39
C PRO A 132 7.69 1.30 -3.80
N PHE A 133 8.44 2.29 -4.24
CA PHE A 133 9.38 2.19 -5.35
C PHE A 133 10.80 2.10 -4.80
N TYR A 134 11.71 1.48 -5.56
CA TYR A 134 13.02 1.13 -5.04
C TYR A 134 14.15 1.68 -5.91
N ARG A 135 15.22 2.14 -5.25
CA ARG A 135 16.54 2.32 -5.84
C ARG A 135 17.36 1.08 -5.50
N ILE A 136 17.59 0.27 -6.52
CA ILE A 136 18.17 -1.08 -6.43
C ILE A 136 19.15 -1.32 -7.59
N GLU A 137 20.20 -2.08 -7.34
CA GLU A 137 21.14 -2.52 -8.39
C GLU A 137 20.71 -3.84 -9.02
N ARG A 138 20.11 -4.72 -8.21
CA ARG A 138 19.65 -6.06 -8.59
C ARG A 138 18.15 -6.21 -8.29
N PRO A 139 17.42 -7.12 -8.98
CA PRO A 139 16.02 -7.39 -8.67
C PRO A 139 15.83 -7.72 -7.19
N TYR A 140 14.86 -7.07 -6.56
CA TYR A 140 14.52 -7.23 -5.16
C TYR A 140 13.27 -8.10 -5.02
N SER A 141 13.32 -9.08 -4.11
CA SER A 141 12.18 -9.92 -3.73
C SER A 141 12.17 -10.10 -2.21
N ASN A 142 11.03 -9.89 -1.57
CA ASN A 142 10.83 -10.21 -0.17
C ASN A 142 9.48 -10.91 -0.01
N VAL A 143 9.52 -12.18 0.39
CA VAL A 143 8.32 -13.01 0.54
C VAL A 143 8.30 -13.58 1.95
N SER A 144 7.15 -13.44 2.61
CA SER A 144 6.94 -13.99 3.94
C SER A 144 5.64 -14.78 4.00
N TYR A 145 5.64 -15.83 4.83
CA TYR A 145 4.47 -16.62 5.14
C TYR A 145 4.43 -16.89 6.64
N THR A 146 3.31 -16.56 7.26
CA THR A 146 3.00 -16.93 8.64
C THR A 146 1.80 -17.86 8.64
N MET A 147 1.97 -19.06 9.18
CA MET A 147 0.88 -20.02 9.38
C MET A 147 0.10 -19.65 10.66
N GLY A 148 -1.23 -19.78 10.61
CA GLY A 148 -2.09 -19.59 11.78
C GLY A 148 -2.19 -20.84 12.67
N SER A 149 -3.21 -20.88 13.53
CA SER A 149 -3.50 -22.02 14.41
C SER A 149 -3.92 -23.26 13.64
N GLU A 150 -4.60 -23.08 12.50
CA GLU A 150 -5.02 -24.17 11.62
C GLU A 150 -4.36 -24.06 10.24
N GLN A 151 -4.29 -25.18 9.51
CA GLN A 151 -3.65 -25.23 8.18
C GLN A 151 -4.31 -24.27 7.16
N ALA A 152 -5.60 -24.01 7.31
CA ALA A 152 -6.35 -23.10 6.45
C ALA A 152 -6.10 -21.61 6.76
N ASP A 153 -5.38 -21.33 7.85
CA ASP A 153 -5.09 -19.98 8.32
C ASP A 153 -3.67 -19.55 7.93
N GLY A 154 -3.55 -18.34 7.42
CA GLY A 154 -2.24 -17.80 7.13
C GLY A 154 -2.22 -16.36 6.68
N TYR A 155 -1.02 -15.79 6.73
CA TYR A 155 -0.70 -14.47 6.23
C TYR A 155 0.49 -14.54 5.28
N THR A 156 0.25 -14.22 4.01
CA THR A 156 1.29 -14.16 2.96
C THR A 156 1.57 -12.71 2.61
N THR A 157 2.85 -12.32 2.56
CA THR A 157 3.28 -11.04 1.98
C THR A 157 4.29 -11.29 0.88
N ALA A 158 4.24 -10.51 -0.20
CA ALA A 158 5.25 -10.53 -1.25
C ALA A 158 5.51 -9.12 -1.77
N GLN A 159 6.77 -8.75 -1.83
CA GLN A 159 7.25 -7.51 -2.42
C GLN A 159 8.24 -7.85 -3.52
N PHE A 160 8.15 -7.15 -4.64
CA PHE A 160 9.06 -7.33 -5.76
C PHE A 160 9.35 -6.00 -6.44
N SER A 161 10.60 -5.76 -6.80
CA SER A 161 10.97 -4.61 -7.63
C SER A 161 12.10 -4.94 -8.59
N ARG A 162 12.05 -4.36 -9.79
CA ARG A 162 13.09 -4.55 -10.81
C ARG A 162 13.23 -3.31 -11.69
N ASN A 163 14.49 -2.95 -11.94
CA ASN A 163 14.86 -1.97 -12.95
C ASN A 163 14.93 -2.60 -14.35
N PHE A 164 14.43 -1.86 -15.33
CA PHE A 164 14.50 -2.14 -16.75
C PHE A 164 15.27 -1.01 -17.46
N ALA A 165 15.60 -1.22 -18.74
CA ALA A 165 16.25 -0.20 -19.54
C ALA A 165 15.43 1.10 -19.64
N ASN A 166 16.10 2.20 -19.96
CA ASN A 166 15.48 3.52 -20.19
C ASN A 166 14.76 4.11 -18.97
N GLY A 167 15.25 3.83 -17.75
CA GLY A 167 14.75 4.46 -16.52
C GLY A 167 13.40 3.92 -16.04
N LEU A 168 12.96 2.76 -16.53
CA LEU A 168 11.71 2.12 -16.09
C LEU A 168 11.98 1.23 -14.86
N ASN A 169 11.17 1.36 -13.81
CA ASN A 169 11.16 0.46 -12.65
C ASN A 169 9.75 -0.10 -12.46
N TYR A 170 9.66 -1.40 -12.17
CA TYR A 170 8.41 -2.04 -11.76
C TYR A 170 8.46 -2.35 -10.26
N SER A 171 7.33 -2.16 -9.58
CA SER A 171 7.18 -2.50 -8.16
C SER A 171 5.85 -3.19 -7.89
N LEU A 172 5.82 -4.13 -6.95
CA LEU A 172 4.68 -4.93 -6.54
C LEU A 172 4.68 -5.11 -5.03
N ASP A 173 3.51 -4.97 -4.42
CA ASP A 173 3.20 -5.28 -3.01
C ASP A 173 1.93 -6.15 -2.97
N TYR A 174 2.03 -7.30 -2.33
CA TYR A 174 0.93 -8.25 -2.17
C TYR A 174 0.83 -8.67 -0.71
N LYS A 175 -0.38 -8.63 -0.17
CA LYS A 175 -0.71 -9.07 1.20
C LYS A 175 -1.99 -9.87 1.16
N ARG A 176 -1.99 -11.06 1.76
CA ARG A 176 -3.15 -11.94 1.83
C ARG A 176 -3.28 -12.57 3.20
N ILE A 177 -4.35 -12.20 3.90
CA ILE A 177 -4.79 -12.85 5.13
C ILE A 177 -5.91 -13.84 4.77
N THR A 178 -5.82 -15.04 5.34
CA THR A 178 -6.87 -16.04 5.29
C THR A 178 -7.08 -16.58 6.69
N GLN A 179 -8.33 -16.62 7.15
CA GLN A 179 -8.75 -17.22 8.41
C GLN A 179 -9.99 -18.06 8.12
N PHE A 180 -9.78 -19.35 7.93
CA PHE A 180 -10.78 -20.36 7.56
C PHE A 180 -10.74 -21.58 8.48
N GLY A 181 -9.91 -21.57 9.51
CA GLY A 181 -9.95 -22.53 10.59
C GLY A 181 -11.35 -22.63 11.17
N THR A 182 -11.74 -23.79 11.67
CA THR A 182 -13.09 -24.00 12.23
C THR A 182 -13.05 -24.57 13.63
N GLN A 183 -11.87 -24.97 14.12
CA GLN A 183 -11.71 -25.58 15.43
C GLN A 183 -11.34 -24.53 16.50
N SER A 184 -10.66 -23.46 16.10
CA SER A 184 -10.07 -22.45 16.99
C SER A 184 -10.75 -21.08 16.94
N GLN A 185 -11.85 -20.94 16.20
CA GLN A 185 -12.63 -19.70 16.06
C GLN A 185 -14.13 -19.93 16.23
N PHE A 186 -14.87 -18.86 16.50
CA PHE A 186 -16.33 -18.92 16.55
C PHE A 186 -16.92 -19.23 15.16
N PRO A 187 -18.08 -19.92 15.09
CA PRO A 187 -18.79 -20.13 13.83
C PRO A 187 -19.07 -18.82 13.09
N ASN A 188 -19.11 -18.89 11.76
CA ASN A 188 -19.45 -17.78 10.85
C ASN A 188 -18.60 -16.52 11.05
N GLN A 189 -17.30 -16.70 11.31
CA GLN A 189 -16.34 -15.61 11.49
C GLN A 189 -15.14 -15.73 10.52
N ASN A 190 -15.29 -16.51 9.45
CA ASN A 190 -14.26 -16.68 8.43
C ASN A 190 -13.93 -15.36 7.74
N ASN A 191 -12.66 -15.18 7.39
CA ASN A 191 -12.26 -14.01 6.66
C ASN A 191 -11.12 -14.17 5.66
N ARG A 192 -11.09 -13.21 4.73
CA ARG A 192 -10.13 -13.17 3.66
C ARG A 192 -9.90 -11.74 3.19
N ASN A 193 -8.69 -11.24 3.44
CA ASN A 193 -8.28 -9.90 3.06
C ASN A 193 -7.17 -10.00 2.04
N THR A 194 -7.32 -9.32 0.91
CA THR A 194 -6.33 -9.30 -0.17
C THR A 194 -6.04 -7.86 -0.55
N ALA A 195 -4.80 -7.44 -0.35
CA ALA A 195 -4.26 -6.22 -0.94
C ALA A 195 -3.28 -6.61 -2.04
N PHE A 196 -3.50 -6.11 -3.24
CA PHE A 196 -2.61 -6.29 -4.36
C PHE A 196 -2.39 -4.93 -5.02
N THR A 197 -1.15 -4.45 -4.97
CA THR A 197 -0.78 -3.16 -5.51
C THR A 197 0.46 -3.32 -6.37
N ASN A 198 0.45 -2.74 -7.57
CA ASN A 198 1.59 -2.77 -8.47
C ASN A 198 1.74 -1.42 -9.16
N GLY A 199 2.93 -1.14 -9.68
CA GLY A 199 3.19 0.14 -10.30
C GLY A 199 4.44 0.17 -11.16
N LEU A 200 4.49 1.21 -11.99
CA LEU A 200 5.58 1.52 -12.88
C LEU A 200 6.08 2.95 -12.58
N ARG A 201 7.38 3.09 -12.42
CA ARG A 201 8.07 4.38 -12.41
C ARG A 201 8.83 4.53 -13.71
N TYR A 202 8.80 5.72 -14.30
CA TYR A 202 9.64 6.10 -15.42
C TYR A 202 10.43 7.35 -15.06
N GLU A 203 11.76 7.28 -15.14
CA GLU A 203 12.68 8.39 -14.99
C GLU A 203 13.30 8.73 -16.35
N SER A 204 13.17 9.98 -16.77
CA SER A 204 13.80 10.45 -18.02
C SER A 204 15.32 10.47 -17.92
N SER A 205 16.00 10.27 -19.05
CA SER A 205 17.47 10.26 -19.12
C SER A 205 18.16 11.54 -18.67
N ASN A 206 17.45 12.67 -18.68
CA ASN A 206 17.98 13.97 -18.20
C ASN A 206 17.60 14.27 -16.73
N GLY A 207 16.93 13.35 -16.04
CA GLY A 207 16.51 13.48 -14.65
C GLY A 207 15.46 14.57 -14.37
N ARG A 208 14.87 15.16 -15.43
CA ARG A 208 13.90 16.26 -15.29
C ARG A 208 12.47 15.79 -15.16
N TYR A 209 12.16 14.60 -15.65
CA TYR A 209 10.83 14.02 -15.59
C TYR A 209 10.82 12.70 -14.83
N ASP A 210 9.91 12.58 -13.88
CA ASP A 210 9.54 11.32 -13.21
C ASP A 210 8.04 11.09 -13.39
N GLY A 211 7.63 9.91 -13.84
CA GLY A 211 6.24 9.48 -13.90
C GLY A 211 6.03 8.23 -13.07
N PHE A 212 4.91 8.16 -12.36
CA PHE A 212 4.49 7.05 -11.51
C PHE A 212 3.08 6.65 -11.87
N PHE A 213 2.88 5.38 -12.18
CA PHE A 213 1.57 4.78 -12.34
C PHE A 213 1.43 3.65 -11.32
N SER A 214 0.32 3.61 -10.59
CA SER A 214 0.00 2.50 -9.70
C SER A 214 -1.46 2.07 -9.85
N PHE A 215 -1.68 0.77 -9.64
CA PHE A 215 -2.97 0.14 -9.55
C PHE A 215 -3.04 -0.62 -8.24
N ALA A 216 -4.06 -0.34 -7.42
CA ALA A 216 -4.33 -1.04 -6.17
C ALA A 216 -5.69 -1.72 -6.21
N ALA A 217 -5.71 -3.00 -5.84
CA ALA A 217 -6.90 -3.83 -5.73
C ALA A 217 -6.99 -4.43 -4.32
N ASN A 218 -7.81 -3.81 -3.48
CA ASN A 218 -8.08 -4.27 -2.13
C ASN A 218 -9.44 -4.97 -2.08
N THR A 219 -9.50 -6.16 -1.47
CA THR A 219 -10.73 -6.93 -1.30
C THR A 219 -10.76 -7.56 0.08
N ILE A 220 -11.77 -7.21 0.85
CA ILE A 220 -12.09 -7.74 2.17
C ILE A 220 -13.34 -8.59 2.05
N GLN A 221 -13.33 -9.76 2.68
CA GLN A 221 -14.46 -10.66 2.79
C GLN A 221 -14.53 -11.19 4.21
N GLN A 222 -15.70 -11.09 4.82
CA GLN A 222 -15.97 -11.49 6.19
C GLN A 222 -17.30 -12.25 6.25
N GLU A 223 -17.35 -13.25 7.11
CA GLU A 223 -18.60 -13.77 7.67
C GLU A 223 -18.85 -13.04 9.00
N ASP A 224 -20.10 -12.65 9.22
CA ASP A 224 -20.50 -11.82 10.35
C ASP A 224 -21.45 -12.63 11.24
N ASN A 225 -20.96 -13.19 12.34
CA ASN A 225 -21.76 -14.09 13.19
C ASN A 225 -22.81 -13.39 14.09
N GLY A 226 -22.88 -12.07 14.07
CA GLY A 226 -23.81 -11.28 14.88
C GLY A 226 -23.57 -11.32 16.39
N GLY A 227 -22.47 -11.95 16.84
CA GLY A 227 -22.14 -12.17 18.25
C GLY A 227 -22.51 -13.57 18.76
N ILE A 228 -22.24 -13.80 20.05
CA ILE A 228 -22.46 -15.09 20.72
C ILE A 228 -23.85 -15.10 21.35
N ARG A 229 -24.70 -16.05 20.94
CA ARG A 229 -26.03 -16.29 21.51
C ARG A 229 -25.95 -17.13 22.79
N ARG A 230 -25.10 -18.17 22.78
CA ARG A 230 -24.88 -19.04 23.93
C ARG A 230 -23.42 -19.44 23.99
N GLU A 231 -22.81 -19.23 25.14
CA GLU A 231 -21.44 -19.68 25.38
C GLU A 231 -21.37 -21.22 25.46
N PRO A 232 -20.33 -21.84 24.89
CA PRO A 232 -20.13 -23.27 24.91
C PRO A 232 -19.59 -23.70 26.28
N ILE A 233 -20.52 -23.83 27.25
CA ILE A 233 -20.20 -24.30 28.60
C ILE A 233 -20.47 -25.80 28.66
N ALA A 234 -19.42 -26.58 28.84
CA ALA A 234 -19.51 -27.99 29.18
C ALA A 234 -18.97 -28.19 30.59
N GLN A 235 -19.81 -28.66 31.52
CA GLN A 235 -19.40 -28.98 32.90
C GLN A 235 -18.72 -27.82 33.66
N GLY A 236 -19.13 -26.57 33.39
CA GLY A 236 -18.55 -25.38 34.03
C GLY A 236 -17.20 -24.92 33.44
N GLN A 237 -16.75 -25.52 32.32
CA GLN A 237 -15.57 -25.09 31.57
C GLN A 237 -15.95 -24.72 30.13
N PHE A 238 -15.24 -23.74 29.58
CA PHE A 238 -15.37 -23.34 28.18
C PHE A 238 -14.68 -24.39 27.30
N SER A 239 -15.43 -25.09 26.44
CA SER A 239 -14.89 -26.20 25.64
C SER A 239 -14.04 -25.71 24.47
N SER A 240 -14.63 -24.92 23.57
CA SER A 240 -13.95 -24.32 22.42
C SER A 240 -14.83 -23.23 21.79
N PRO A 241 -14.26 -22.13 21.25
CA PRO A 241 -15.03 -21.11 20.52
C PRO A 241 -15.89 -21.69 19.40
N SER A 242 -15.42 -22.76 18.74
CA SER A 242 -16.12 -23.39 17.60
C SER A 242 -17.46 -24.02 17.95
N SER A 243 -17.71 -24.30 19.24
CA SER A 243 -18.96 -24.88 19.72
C SER A 243 -19.99 -23.85 20.20
N ALA A 244 -19.67 -22.55 20.13
CA ALA A 244 -20.60 -21.50 20.52
C ALA A 244 -21.80 -21.42 19.57
N GLU A 245 -22.99 -21.12 20.11
CA GLU A 245 -24.12 -20.74 19.27
C GLU A 245 -23.98 -19.24 18.94
N VAL A 246 -24.03 -18.89 17.66
CA VAL A 246 -23.94 -17.51 17.17
C VAL A 246 -25.30 -17.00 16.69
N PHE A 247 -25.45 -15.68 16.57
CA PHE A 247 -26.72 -15.06 16.19
C PHE A 247 -27.06 -15.22 14.72
N LEU A 248 -26.06 -15.09 13.83
CA LEU A 248 -26.28 -15.04 12.38
C LEU A 248 -25.59 -16.21 11.67
N GLY A 249 -26.34 -16.85 10.76
CA GLY A 249 -25.90 -18.02 10.01
C GLY A 249 -25.23 -17.74 8.69
N SER A 250 -25.71 -16.71 7.99
CA SER A 250 -25.41 -16.49 6.57
C SER A 250 -24.86 -15.10 6.26
N ALA A 251 -24.79 -14.23 7.27
CA ALA A 251 -24.39 -12.85 7.15
C ALA A 251 -22.95 -12.71 6.67
N ARG A 252 -22.76 -11.89 5.65
CA ARG A 252 -21.51 -11.76 4.91
C ARG A 252 -21.29 -10.33 4.43
N THR A 253 -20.11 -9.82 4.75
CA THR A 253 -19.60 -8.53 4.28
C THR A 253 -18.54 -8.70 3.19
N ARG A 254 -18.61 -7.85 2.16
CA ARG A 254 -17.56 -7.68 1.16
C ARG A 254 -17.28 -6.20 0.94
N HIS A 255 -16.03 -5.81 1.14
CA HIS A 255 -15.52 -4.48 0.81
C HIS A 255 -14.51 -4.60 -0.33
N ALA A 256 -14.67 -3.87 -1.43
CA ALA A 256 -13.74 -3.91 -2.54
C ALA A 256 -13.39 -2.50 -3.00
N HIS A 257 -12.10 -2.18 -2.99
CA HIS A 257 -11.54 -0.89 -3.43
C HIS A 257 -10.63 -1.11 -4.64
N ARG A 258 -10.81 -0.30 -5.68
CA ARG A 258 -10.00 -0.30 -6.89
C ARG A 258 -9.50 1.10 -7.12
N GLU A 259 -8.19 1.28 -7.11
CA GLU A 259 -7.57 2.58 -7.27
C GLU A 259 -6.60 2.57 -8.45
N PHE A 260 -6.68 3.60 -9.27
CA PHE A 260 -5.67 3.95 -10.25
C PHE A 260 -5.08 5.30 -9.84
N SER A 261 -3.77 5.38 -9.75
CA SER A 261 -3.05 6.61 -9.43
C SER A 261 -1.99 6.88 -10.48
N TYR A 262 -1.96 8.12 -10.96
CA TYR A 262 -0.91 8.61 -11.82
C TYR A 262 -0.34 9.90 -11.24
N THR A 263 0.94 9.91 -10.95
CA THR A 263 1.66 11.07 -10.45
C THR A 263 2.83 11.37 -11.36
N HIS A 264 3.02 12.61 -11.76
CA HIS A 264 4.21 13.00 -12.52
C HIS A 264 4.83 14.29 -11.99
N TYR A 265 6.14 14.38 -12.18
CA TYR A 265 6.98 15.48 -11.71
C TYR A 265 7.77 16.02 -12.89
N TYR A 266 7.77 17.35 -13.03
CA TYR A 266 8.66 18.06 -13.94
C TYR A 266 9.54 19.02 -13.15
N ARG A 267 10.85 18.81 -13.23
CA ARG A 267 11.88 19.56 -12.53
C ARG A 267 12.54 20.57 -13.48
N PHE A 268 12.64 21.80 -13.02
CA PHE A 268 13.29 22.89 -13.74
C PHE A 268 13.99 23.85 -12.77
N GLY A 269 14.90 24.65 -13.32
CA GLY A 269 15.90 25.33 -12.49
C GLY A 269 16.92 24.32 -11.96
N GLY A 270 17.55 24.63 -10.83
CA GLY A 270 18.70 23.88 -10.34
C GLY A 270 19.97 24.10 -11.18
N GLY A 271 21.09 23.52 -10.70
CA GLY A 271 22.41 23.63 -11.32
C GLY A 271 23.43 24.36 -10.43
N GLN A 272 24.71 24.12 -10.72
CA GLN A 272 25.83 24.73 -10.01
C GLN A 272 26.31 25.95 -10.81
N ASP A 273 26.08 27.14 -10.27
CA ASP A 273 26.64 28.38 -10.82
C ASP A 273 28.05 28.54 -10.25
N SER A 274 29.04 28.71 -11.13
CA SER A 274 30.46 28.84 -10.76
C SER A 274 30.72 30.05 -9.85
N ILE A 275 29.81 31.03 -9.80
CA ILE A 275 29.96 32.25 -8.99
C ILE A 275 28.96 32.28 -7.82
N ARG A 276 27.75 31.72 -7.98
CA ARG A 276 26.64 31.86 -7.02
C ARG A 276 26.25 30.58 -6.28
N GLY A 277 26.95 29.46 -6.52
CA GLY A 277 26.69 28.18 -5.86
C GLY A 277 25.47 27.43 -6.44
N THR A 278 24.90 26.50 -5.66
CA THR A 278 23.76 25.68 -6.08
C THR A 278 22.48 26.51 -6.17
N ARG A 279 21.91 26.60 -7.38
CA ARG A 279 20.64 27.28 -7.62
C ARG A 279 19.48 26.44 -7.10
N ARG A 280 18.42 27.13 -6.65
CA ARG A 280 17.20 26.50 -6.14
C ARG A 280 16.50 25.71 -7.26
N SER A 281 16.05 24.50 -6.95
CA SER A 281 15.27 23.65 -7.85
C SER A 281 13.78 23.90 -7.64
N TYR A 282 13.01 23.82 -8.73
CA TYR A 282 11.57 23.91 -8.73
C TYR A 282 10.98 22.65 -9.36
N THR A 283 9.88 22.18 -8.79
CA THR A 283 9.17 21.01 -9.28
C THR A 283 7.69 21.34 -9.39
N ILE A 284 7.13 21.12 -10.58
CA ILE A 284 5.68 21.08 -10.77
C ILE A 284 5.29 19.62 -10.76
N SER A 285 4.22 19.29 -10.04
CA SER A 285 3.61 17.97 -10.08
C SER A 285 2.11 18.03 -10.25
N HIS A 286 1.60 16.99 -10.88
CA HIS A 286 0.17 16.68 -10.92
C HIS A 286 -0.03 15.22 -10.55
N GLN A 287 -1.11 14.98 -9.82
CA GLN A 287 -1.56 13.64 -9.44
C GLN A 287 -3.03 13.52 -9.77
N ALA A 288 -3.39 12.44 -10.46
CA ALA A 288 -4.76 12.02 -10.68
C ALA A 288 -5.00 10.67 -10.00
N VAL A 289 -5.99 10.61 -9.12
CA VAL A 289 -6.42 9.38 -8.44
C VAL A 289 -7.87 9.10 -8.79
N LEU A 290 -8.12 7.91 -9.31
CA LEU A 290 -9.46 7.36 -9.53
C LEU A 290 -9.66 6.19 -8.58
N ASN A 291 -10.55 6.34 -7.61
CA ASN A 291 -10.90 5.29 -6.65
C ASN A 291 -12.36 4.87 -6.85
N ASN A 292 -12.61 3.57 -6.88
CA ASN A 292 -13.92 2.96 -6.92
C ASN A 292 -14.04 1.93 -5.79
N SER A 293 -14.87 2.25 -4.81
CA SER A 293 -15.14 1.44 -3.65
C SER A 293 -16.56 0.89 -3.69
N THR A 294 -16.73 -0.36 -3.25
CA THR A 294 -18.03 -1.00 -3.05
C THR A 294 -18.06 -1.70 -1.72
N TYR A 295 -19.10 -1.43 -0.93
CA TYR A 295 -19.42 -2.13 0.29
C TYR A 295 -20.72 -2.90 0.09
N LYS A 296 -20.69 -4.19 0.39
CA LYS A 296 -21.83 -5.09 0.32
C LYS A 296 -21.97 -5.82 1.63
N TYR A 297 -23.17 -5.77 2.21
CA TYR A 297 -23.56 -6.66 3.28
C TYR A 297 -24.81 -7.42 2.83
N HIS A 298 -24.88 -8.70 3.12
CA HIS A 298 -26.07 -9.50 2.89
C HIS A 298 -26.19 -10.57 3.97
N ASP A 299 -27.43 -10.84 4.34
CA ASP A 299 -27.82 -11.95 5.20
C ASP A 299 -29.17 -12.47 4.72
N GLU A 300 -29.26 -13.77 4.46
CA GLU A 300 -30.49 -14.46 4.11
C GLU A 300 -31.19 -14.85 5.41
N TYR A 301 -32.42 -14.36 5.61
CA TYR A 301 -33.10 -14.54 6.89
C TYR A 301 -33.51 -16.01 7.09
N ASP A 302 -32.81 -16.70 8.00
CA ASP A 302 -33.22 -18.00 8.51
C ASP A 302 -34.00 -17.81 9.81
N VAL A 303 -35.30 -18.08 9.77
CA VAL A 303 -36.21 -17.96 10.92
C VAL A 303 -35.74 -18.80 12.12
N ALA A 304 -35.15 -19.98 11.88
CA ALA A 304 -34.72 -20.88 12.95
C ALA A 304 -33.47 -20.36 13.67
N GLN A 305 -32.58 -19.69 12.95
CA GLN A 305 -31.31 -19.20 13.48
C GLN A 305 -31.37 -17.73 13.90
N ASP A 306 -31.81 -16.85 12.99
CA ASP A 306 -31.60 -15.40 13.07
C ASP A 306 -32.75 -14.65 13.77
N SER A 307 -33.89 -15.32 14.02
CA SER A 307 -35.09 -14.68 14.61
C SER A 307 -34.79 -13.97 15.93
N SER A 308 -33.93 -14.55 16.78
CA SER A 308 -33.52 -13.91 18.03
C SER A 308 -32.78 -12.57 17.82
N PHE A 309 -31.96 -12.47 16.77
CA PHE A 309 -31.22 -11.26 16.43
C PHE A 309 -32.15 -10.19 15.85
N TYR A 310 -32.95 -10.54 14.84
CA TYR A 310 -33.83 -9.57 14.17
C TYR A 310 -35.05 -9.17 15.01
N ASN A 311 -35.48 -9.98 15.98
CA ASN A 311 -36.47 -9.54 16.96
C ASN A 311 -35.89 -8.48 17.92
N ALA A 312 -34.60 -8.57 18.26
CA ALA A 312 -33.90 -7.56 19.06
C ALA A 312 -33.59 -6.30 18.24
N TYR A 313 -33.34 -6.45 16.94
CA TYR A 313 -33.05 -5.36 16.01
C TYR A 313 -33.98 -5.34 14.79
N PRO A 314 -35.29 -5.07 14.95
CA PRO A 314 -36.26 -5.15 13.84
C PRO A 314 -35.94 -4.21 12.68
N ALA A 315 -35.29 -3.08 12.96
CA ALA A 315 -34.90 -2.10 11.94
C ALA A 315 -33.85 -2.64 10.95
N LEU A 316 -33.13 -3.72 11.29
CA LEU A 316 -32.10 -4.31 10.44
C LEU A 316 -32.65 -5.34 9.44
N LEU A 317 -33.94 -5.71 9.54
CA LEU A 317 -34.63 -6.64 8.63
C LEU A 317 -35.73 -5.92 7.83
N PRO A 318 -35.36 -5.15 6.78
CA PRO A 318 -36.35 -4.42 5.97
C PRO A 318 -37.21 -5.33 5.08
N ASP A 319 -36.75 -6.55 4.78
CA ASP A 319 -37.43 -7.53 3.91
C ASP A 319 -37.43 -8.90 4.61
N VAL A 320 -38.55 -9.62 4.52
CA VAL A 320 -38.73 -10.95 5.12
C VAL A 320 -37.80 -12.01 4.55
N ARG A 321 -37.17 -11.75 3.40
CA ARG A 321 -36.17 -12.64 2.78
C ARG A 321 -34.76 -12.44 3.35
N GLY A 322 -34.55 -11.41 4.15
CA GLY A 322 -33.22 -11.02 4.63
C GLY A 322 -32.87 -9.58 4.33
N THR A 323 -31.65 -9.21 4.68
CA THR A 323 -31.17 -7.84 4.59
C THR A 323 -30.04 -7.75 3.58
N ARG A 324 -30.02 -6.66 2.80
CA ARG A 324 -29.02 -6.39 1.78
C ARG A 324 -28.70 -4.91 1.80
N LEU A 325 -27.44 -4.59 2.03
CA LEU A 325 -26.91 -3.24 1.93
C LEU A 325 -25.92 -3.18 0.77
N TYR A 326 -26.15 -2.23 -0.13
CA TYR A 326 -25.25 -1.91 -1.21
C TYR A 326 -24.87 -0.44 -1.12
N PHE A 327 -23.57 -0.18 -1.03
CA PHE A 327 -23.00 1.15 -1.04
C PHE A 327 -21.85 1.18 -2.04
N LYS A 328 -21.79 2.21 -2.87
CA LYS A 328 -20.70 2.39 -3.83
C LYS A 328 -20.26 3.84 -3.83
N HIS A 329 -18.95 4.02 -3.81
CA HIS A 329 -18.32 5.32 -3.80
C HIS A 329 -17.27 5.40 -4.89
N ARG A 330 -17.40 6.39 -5.76
CA ARG A 330 -16.41 6.74 -6.77
C ARG A 330 -15.80 8.09 -6.42
N LYS A 331 -14.48 8.16 -6.43
CA LYS A 331 -13.72 9.38 -6.18
C LYS A 331 -12.78 9.64 -7.35
N LEU A 332 -12.86 10.83 -7.91
CA LEU A 332 -11.83 11.38 -8.78
C LEU A 332 -11.14 12.53 -8.04
N GLU A 333 -9.83 12.46 -7.88
CA GLU A 333 -9.04 13.51 -7.24
C GLU A 333 -7.94 13.99 -8.17
N ASN A 334 -7.83 15.31 -8.32
CA ASN A 334 -6.74 15.98 -9.02
C ASN A 334 -5.99 16.87 -8.05
N SER A 335 -4.69 16.63 -7.90
CA SER A 335 -3.81 17.45 -7.09
C SER A 335 -2.76 18.11 -7.97
N PHE A 336 -2.67 19.44 -7.93
CA PHE A 336 -1.60 20.20 -8.56
C PHE A 336 -0.71 20.80 -7.48
N ARG A 337 0.61 20.66 -7.62
CA ARG A 337 1.56 21.14 -6.62
C ARG A 337 2.75 21.83 -7.29
N LEU A 338 3.21 22.90 -6.66
CA LEU A 338 4.45 23.58 -6.99
C LEU A 338 5.32 23.54 -5.75
N ALA A 339 6.49 22.92 -5.88
CA ALA A 339 7.42 22.71 -4.79
C ALA A 339 8.79 23.26 -5.12
N THR A 340 9.52 23.67 -4.09
CA THR A 340 10.92 24.04 -4.18
C THR A 340 11.68 23.56 -2.96
N PHE A 341 12.91 23.09 -3.17
CA PHE A 341 13.71 22.45 -2.13
C PHE A 341 15.20 22.49 -2.46
N LYS A 342 16.00 22.15 -1.46
CA LYS A 342 17.42 21.82 -1.61
C LYS A 342 17.58 20.31 -1.48
N LEU A 343 18.28 19.70 -2.42
CA LEU A 343 18.72 18.32 -2.29
C LEU A 343 19.92 18.31 -1.34
N GLY A 344 19.91 17.41 -0.35
CA GLY A 344 21.10 17.10 0.43
C GLY A 344 22.20 16.52 -0.46
N ARG A 345 23.42 16.46 0.06
CA ARG A 345 24.49 15.69 -0.60
C ARG A 345 24.04 14.23 -0.68
N SER A 346 24.01 13.67 -1.88
CA SER A 346 23.65 12.28 -2.13
C SER A 346 24.82 11.62 -2.85
N ASP A 347 25.47 10.67 -2.18
CA ASP A 347 26.38 9.71 -2.81
C ASP A 347 25.59 8.41 -3.09
N GLU A 348 26.13 7.50 -3.91
CA GLU A 348 25.39 6.27 -4.29
C GLU A 348 24.98 5.42 -3.08
N GLU A 349 25.82 5.40 -2.03
CA GLU A 349 25.58 4.71 -0.75
C GLU A 349 24.70 5.51 0.24
N MET A 350 24.27 6.72 -0.10
CA MET A 350 23.48 7.57 0.81
C MET A 350 22.05 7.77 0.33
N ALA A 351 21.09 7.61 1.24
CA ALA A 351 19.68 7.90 0.96
C ALA A 351 19.48 9.38 0.57
N LYS A 352 18.74 9.62 -0.52
CA LYS A 352 18.35 10.98 -0.90
C LYS A 352 17.49 11.61 0.18
N ASN A 353 17.89 12.80 0.62
CA ASN A 353 17.15 13.56 1.62
C ASN A 353 16.91 14.99 1.17
N GLN A 354 15.64 15.38 1.14
CA GLN A 354 15.18 16.72 0.78
C GLN A 354 15.16 17.64 2.00
N ARG A 355 15.75 18.84 1.88
CA ARG A 355 15.76 19.89 2.90
C ARG A 355 15.07 21.17 2.39
N ASP A 356 14.58 21.99 3.32
CA ASP A 356 13.91 23.28 3.04
C ASP A 356 12.78 23.20 2.00
N LEU A 357 11.91 22.18 2.11
CA LEU A 357 10.78 22.03 1.20
C LEU A 357 9.74 23.12 1.51
N LEU A 358 9.39 23.87 0.48
CA LEU A 358 8.20 24.70 0.45
C LEU A 358 7.34 24.24 -0.72
N GLU A 359 6.12 23.84 -0.44
CA GLU A 359 5.15 23.37 -1.42
C GLU A 359 3.82 24.11 -1.22
N VAL A 360 3.24 24.54 -2.33
CA VAL A 360 1.88 25.05 -2.41
C VAL A 360 1.13 24.25 -3.47
N GLY A 361 -0.15 24.01 -3.24
CA GLY A 361 -0.93 23.21 -4.15
C GLY A 361 -2.42 23.47 -4.04
N MET A 362 -3.14 22.85 -4.96
CA MET A 362 -4.59 22.84 -5.02
C MET A 362 -5.03 21.41 -5.26
N VAL A 363 -6.06 20.98 -4.54
CA VAL A 363 -6.65 19.66 -4.70
C VAL A 363 -8.14 19.76 -4.91
N HIS A 364 -8.61 19.20 -6.01
CA HIS A 364 -10.03 19.07 -6.34
C HIS A 364 -10.43 17.61 -6.25
N SER A 365 -11.50 17.33 -5.51
CA SER A 365 -12.08 15.99 -5.44
C SER A 365 -13.56 16.01 -5.84
N LEU A 366 -13.96 15.04 -6.65
CA LEU A 366 -15.34 14.76 -7.02
C LEU A 366 -15.70 13.38 -6.48
N HIS A 367 -16.74 13.32 -5.66
CA HIS A 367 -17.26 12.11 -5.04
C HIS A 367 -18.63 11.84 -5.64
N HIS A 368 -18.87 10.60 -6.07
CA HIS A 368 -20.17 10.11 -6.48
C HIS A 368 -20.50 8.90 -5.62
N ILE A 369 -21.65 8.96 -4.96
CA ILE A 369 -22.11 8.00 -3.97
C ILE A 369 -23.42 7.43 -4.50
N GLU A 370 -23.49 6.11 -4.63
CA GLU A 370 -24.68 5.37 -5.00
C GLU A 370 -25.09 4.51 -3.80
N GLU A 371 -26.27 4.76 -3.24
CA GLU A 371 -26.89 3.99 -2.16
C GLU A 371 -28.23 3.42 -2.62
N ALA A 372 -28.79 2.46 -1.88
CA ALA A 372 -30.08 1.87 -2.22
C ALA A 372 -31.24 2.90 -2.24
N SER A 373 -31.12 3.98 -1.46
CA SER A 373 -32.16 4.99 -1.26
C SER A 373 -31.94 6.28 -2.04
N ALA A 374 -30.69 6.66 -2.33
CA ALA A 374 -30.37 7.92 -3.00
C ALA A 374 -28.95 7.92 -3.59
N ASP A 375 -28.77 8.75 -4.61
CA ASP A 375 -27.46 9.04 -5.19
C ASP A 375 -27.05 10.47 -4.82
N THR A 376 -25.76 10.66 -4.49
CA THR A 376 -25.22 11.96 -4.09
C THR A 376 -23.92 12.25 -4.82
N THR A 377 -23.75 13.50 -5.27
CA THR A 377 -22.47 13.96 -5.84
C THR A 377 -21.95 15.14 -5.03
N LEU A 378 -20.70 15.07 -4.60
CA LEU A 378 -20.04 16.10 -3.78
C LEU A 378 -18.76 16.54 -4.48
N SER A 379 -18.49 17.85 -4.48
CA SER A 379 -17.25 18.40 -4.98
C SER A 379 -16.57 19.20 -3.88
N ASN A 380 -15.28 18.92 -3.66
CA ASN A 380 -14.48 19.69 -2.73
C ASN A 380 -13.28 20.31 -3.45
N LEU A 381 -12.94 21.53 -3.06
CA LEU A 381 -11.75 22.22 -3.52
C LEU A 381 -10.95 22.68 -2.31
N PHE A 382 -9.65 22.40 -2.32
CA PHE A 382 -8.75 22.77 -1.23
C PHE A 382 -7.50 23.44 -1.76
N LEU A 383 -7.05 24.48 -1.05
CA LEU A 383 -5.68 24.97 -1.14
C LEU A 383 -4.83 24.24 -0.11
N THR A 384 -3.62 23.83 -0.47
CA THR A 384 -2.70 23.09 0.41
C THR A 384 -1.35 23.80 0.49
N GLY A 385 -0.74 23.78 1.67
CA GLY A 385 0.61 24.27 1.90
C GLY A 385 1.39 23.29 2.77
N LYS A 386 2.63 23.01 2.38
CA LYS A 386 3.56 22.17 3.15
C LYS A 386 4.90 22.88 3.28
N TYR A 387 5.41 22.94 4.49
CA TYR A 387 6.71 23.53 4.79
C TYR A 387 7.51 22.56 5.66
N ARG A 388 8.68 22.16 5.19
CA ARG A 388 9.61 21.32 5.93
C ARG A 388 10.90 22.09 6.15
N PHE A 389 11.22 22.30 7.42
CA PHE A 389 12.41 23.00 7.85
C PHE A 389 13.28 22.10 8.72
N ASN A 390 14.57 22.03 8.37
CA ASN A 390 15.55 21.17 9.02
C ASN A 390 16.76 22.03 9.45
N PRO A 391 16.66 22.80 10.55
CA PRO A 391 17.74 23.65 11.01
C PRO A 391 18.98 22.85 11.47
N SER A 392 18.79 21.60 11.90
CA SER A 392 19.87 20.67 12.27
C SER A 392 19.49 19.23 11.97
N GLU A 393 20.41 18.29 12.14
CA GLU A 393 20.14 16.85 11.96
C GLU A 393 19.21 16.27 13.04
N ARG A 394 19.10 16.95 14.20
CA ARG A 394 18.30 16.49 15.35
C ARG A 394 16.90 17.09 15.39
N LEU A 395 16.64 18.16 14.64
CA LEU A 395 15.35 18.85 14.64
C LEU A 395 14.79 18.94 13.23
N ARG A 396 13.61 18.36 13.04
CA ARG A 396 12.82 18.43 11.82
C ARG A 396 11.43 18.97 12.13
N ILE A 397 11.07 20.08 11.52
CA ILE A 397 9.75 20.69 11.63
C ILE A 397 9.00 20.43 10.32
N ASN A 398 7.87 19.73 10.40
CA ASN A 398 6.97 19.53 9.28
C ASN A 398 5.67 20.27 9.57
N LEU A 399 5.35 21.27 8.76
CA LEU A 399 4.08 21.98 8.79
C LEU A 399 3.27 21.59 7.56
N TYR A 400 1.99 21.34 7.78
CA TYR A 400 1.01 21.13 6.72
C TYR A 400 -0.26 21.88 7.09
N GLY A 401 -0.86 22.52 6.09
CA GLY A 401 -2.17 23.13 6.20
C GLY A 401 -2.96 22.91 4.92
N HIS A 402 -4.28 22.78 5.07
CA HIS A 402 -5.21 22.84 3.97
C HIS A 402 -6.39 23.74 4.33
N PHE A 403 -6.96 24.40 3.33
CA PHE A 403 -8.11 25.30 3.47
C PHE A 403 -9.15 24.94 2.41
N GLY A 404 -10.36 24.63 2.85
CA GLY A 404 -11.49 24.31 1.96
C GLY A 404 -12.12 25.59 1.42
N LEU A 405 -12.39 25.60 0.11
CA LEU A 405 -13.01 26.70 -0.62
C LEU A 405 -14.50 26.49 -0.86
#